data_AF-A0A161XAT1-F1
#
_entry.id   AF-A0A161XAT1-F1
#
_cell.length_a   1.000
_cell.length_b   1.000
_cell.length_c   1.000
_cell.angle_alpha   90.00
_cell.angle_beta   90.00
_cell.angle_gamma   90.00
#
_symmetry.space_group_name_H-M   'P 1'
#
loop_
_entity.id
_entity.type
_entity.pdbx_description
1 polymer ?
#
loop_
_entity_poly.entity_id
_entity_poly.type
_entity_poly.pdbx_seq_one_letter_code
_entity_poly.pdbx_strand_id
1 'polypeptide(L)'
;MINKPTDIEDVISVVRSGESYFATLLLISGEDVTHTWYSAEDTLWSGWLQQEIDEERLEVTGDNTSNGSQLYRQIVSDEAERRIEQGTQINGTQFKTDQASVSRLREMLDGFGAGLPEASQVKACTAEGVLLVLDTQEKVQTLYHAAIKYRAGIVTRSAEIQQLDPIPDPSKDPLWDLTKTLPEALAALT
;
A
#
# COMPACT_ATOMS: atom_id res chain seq x y z
N MET A 1 18.08 -13.21 26.77
CA MET A 1 18.08 -12.50 25.48
C MET A 1 16.86 -12.93 24.73
N ILE A 2 16.02 -11.97 24.35
CA ILE A 2 14.98 -12.21 23.36
C ILE A 2 15.69 -12.09 22.01
N ASN A 3 15.64 -13.14 21.19
CA ASN A 3 16.39 -13.17 19.93
C ASN A 3 15.64 -12.40 18.85
N LYS A 4 16.39 -11.69 17.98
CA LYS A 4 15.86 -11.17 16.72
C LYS A 4 15.23 -12.33 15.93
N PRO A 5 13.95 -12.21 15.55
CA PRO A 5 13.31 -13.20 14.70
C PRO A 5 14.02 -13.33 13.35
N THR A 6 14.05 -14.56 12.83
CA THR A 6 14.90 -14.96 11.70
C THR A 6 14.49 -14.41 10.34
N ASP A 7 13.26 -13.92 10.24
CA ASP A 7 12.65 -13.32 9.07
C ASP A 7 12.87 -11.81 8.98
N ILE A 8 13.38 -11.16 10.03
CA ILE A 8 13.75 -9.74 9.99
C ILE A 8 15.17 -9.59 9.48
N GLU A 9 15.29 -8.97 8.32
CA GLU A 9 16.57 -8.54 7.76
C GLU A 9 17.03 -7.26 8.46
N ASP A 10 16.15 -6.27 8.59
CA ASP A 10 16.51 -4.95 9.12
C ASP A 10 15.33 -4.21 9.80
N VAL A 11 15.65 -3.23 10.63
CA VAL A 11 14.69 -2.28 11.20
C VAL A 11 14.87 -0.94 10.50
N ILE A 12 13.89 -0.54 9.71
CA ILE A 12 13.97 0.65 8.87
C ILE A 12 13.73 1.91 9.70
N SER A 13 12.76 1.85 10.60
CA SER A 13 12.44 2.97 11.49
C SER A 13 11.75 2.49 12.75
N VAL A 14 11.94 3.26 13.82
CA VAL A 14 11.26 3.09 15.11
C VAL A 14 10.72 4.43 15.57
N VAL A 15 9.47 4.45 16.02
CA VAL A 15 8.73 5.64 16.44
C VAL A 15 8.08 5.37 17.80
N ARG A 16 8.07 6.38 18.67
CA ARG A 16 7.36 6.31 19.95
C ARG A 16 6.10 7.17 19.90
N SER A 17 4.99 6.64 20.41
CA SER A 17 3.76 7.37 20.64
C SER A 17 3.23 7.08 22.04
N GLY A 18 3.47 8.02 22.96
CA GLY A 18 3.13 7.84 24.37
C GLY A 18 3.96 6.73 25.02
N GLU A 19 3.30 5.67 25.47
CA GLU A 19 3.94 4.47 26.03
C GLU A 19 4.20 3.37 24.99
N SER A 20 3.69 3.54 23.77
CA SER A 20 3.77 2.53 22.70
C SER A 20 4.92 2.84 21.73
N TYR A 21 5.51 1.79 21.15
CA TYR A 21 6.48 1.90 20.07
C TYR A 21 5.94 1.25 18.79
N PHE A 22 6.32 1.80 17.65
CA PHE A 22 6.00 1.29 16.32
C PHE A 22 7.28 1.15 15.52
N ALA A 23 7.41 0.06 14.77
CA ALA A 23 8.54 -0.14 13.87
C ALA A 23 8.11 -0.59 12.48
N THR A 24 8.82 -0.06 11.49
CA THR A 24 8.80 -0.60 10.12
C THR A 24 9.95 -1.58 9.99
N LEU A 25 9.62 -2.83 9.70
CA LEU A 25 10.59 -3.92 9.58
C LEU A 25 10.73 -4.33 8.12
N LEU A 26 11.97 -4.59 7.72
CA LEU A 26 12.29 -5.26 6.48
C LEU A 26 12.31 -6.76 6.73
N LEU A 27 11.36 -7.47 6.14
CA LEU A 27 11.31 -8.93 6.19
C LEU A 27 11.81 -9.51 4.87
N ILE A 28 12.68 -10.53 4.95
CA ILE A 28 13.05 -11.34 3.79
C ILE A 28 12.50 -12.75 3.97
N SER A 29 11.61 -13.14 3.07
CA SER A 29 11.05 -14.49 2.99
C SER A 29 11.35 -15.10 1.62
N GLY A 30 12.51 -15.76 1.50
CA GLY A 30 12.98 -16.30 0.23
C GLY A 30 13.53 -15.21 -0.69
N GLU A 31 12.95 -15.05 -1.88
CA GLU A 31 13.28 -13.96 -2.83
C GLU A 31 12.44 -12.70 -2.61
N ASP A 32 11.41 -12.76 -1.76
CA ASP A 32 10.50 -11.65 -1.53
C ASP A 32 10.96 -10.77 -0.36
N VAL A 33 11.05 -9.47 -0.64
CA VAL A 33 11.33 -8.41 0.32
C VAL A 33 10.01 -7.73 0.67
N THR A 34 9.57 -7.83 1.92
CA THR A 34 8.32 -7.21 2.38
C THR A 34 8.58 -6.22 3.52
N HIS A 35 7.83 -5.11 3.50
CA HIS A 35 7.85 -4.12 4.58
C HIS A 35 6.63 -4.39 5.46
N THR A 36 6.86 -4.72 6.73
CA THR A 36 5.77 -5.03 7.68
C THR A 36 5.81 -4.11 8.88
N TRP A 37 4.63 -3.72 9.34
CA TRP A 37 4.40 -2.83 10.46
C TRP A 37 4.18 -3.61 11.75
N TYR A 38 4.86 -3.21 12.82
CA TYR A 38 4.68 -3.80 14.14
C TYR A 38 4.43 -2.73 15.19
N SER A 39 3.40 -2.95 16.01
CA SER A 39 3.22 -2.27 17.30
C SER A 39 3.91 -3.10 18.39
N ALA A 40 4.66 -2.45 19.27
CA ALA A 40 5.25 -3.07 20.45
C ALA A 40 4.23 -3.48 21.52
N GLU A 41 2.93 -3.33 21.26
CA GLU A 41 1.87 -3.91 22.09
C GLU A 41 1.49 -5.34 21.67
N ASP A 42 1.92 -5.79 20.47
CA ASP A 42 1.68 -7.14 19.98
C ASP A 42 2.78 -8.12 20.41
N THR A 43 2.36 -9.15 21.14
CA THR A 43 3.13 -9.91 22.14
C THR A 43 4.31 -10.76 21.66
N LEU A 44 4.52 -10.95 20.35
CA LEU A 44 5.60 -11.81 19.84
C LEU A 44 6.91 -11.04 19.50
N TRP A 45 6.80 -9.77 19.14
CA TRP A 45 7.90 -8.97 18.55
C TRP A 45 8.31 -7.80 19.44
N SER A 46 7.39 -7.37 20.31
CA SER A 46 7.55 -6.28 21.25
C SER A 46 8.76 -6.45 22.17
N GLY A 47 9.01 -7.66 22.66
CA GLY A 47 10.09 -7.91 23.61
C GLY A 47 11.49 -7.68 23.04
N TRP A 48 11.75 -8.12 21.79
CA TRP A 48 13.05 -7.92 21.14
C TRP A 48 13.23 -6.45 20.71
N LEU A 49 12.20 -5.87 20.07
CA LEU A 49 12.24 -4.49 19.62
C LEU A 49 12.43 -3.52 20.80
N GLN A 50 11.72 -3.74 21.91
CA GLN A 50 11.89 -2.97 23.14
C GLN A 50 13.30 -3.12 23.71
N GLN A 51 13.86 -4.34 23.71
CA GLN A 51 15.23 -4.58 24.18
C GLN A 51 16.26 -3.81 23.33
N GLU A 52 16.14 -3.80 22.00
CA GLU A 52 17.07 -3.06 21.13
C GLU A 52 16.93 -1.54 21.28
N ILE A 53 15.73 -1.03 21.59
CA ILE A 53 15.49 0.38 21.92
C ILE A 53 16.09 0.73 23.29
N ASP A 54 15.84 -0.08 24.31
CA ASP A 54 16.32 0.13 25.69
C ASP A 54 17.85 0.02 25.79
N GLU A 55 18.46 -0.80 24.94
CA GLU A 55 19.92 -0.90 24.77
C GLU A 55 20.51 0.21 23.88
N GLU A 56 19.70 1.17 23.43
CA GLU A 56 20.06 2.29 22.54
C GLU A 56 20.68 1.83 21.19
N ARG A 57 20.39 0.61 20.76
CA ARG A 57 20.91 0.03 19.50
C ARG A 57 20.07 0.45 18.29
N LEU A 58 18.83 0.84 18.54
CA LEU A 58 17.94 1.45 17.56
C LEU A 58 17.59 2.87 18.00
N GLU A 59 17.78 3.84 17.11
CA GLU A 59 17.39 5.21 17.37
C GLU A 59 15.88 5.39 17.17
N VAL A 60 15.20 5.87 18.23
CA VAL A 60 13.81 6.31 18.13
C VAL A 60 13.79 7.69 17.47
N THR A 61 13.38 7.71 16.21
CA THR A 61 13.49 8.89 15.33
C THR A 61 12.37 9.93 15.52
N GLY A 62 11.39 9.68 16.39
CA GLY A 62 10.24 10.59 16.55
C GLY A 62 9.62 10.55 17.94
N ASP A 63 9.38 11.75 18.47
CA ASP A 63 8.53 12.02 19.63
C ASP A 63 7.32 12.84 19.14
N ASN A 64 6.19 12.78 19.84
CA ASN A 64 4.87 13.25 19.35
C ASN A 64 4.72 14.79 19.27
N THR A 65 5.83 15.53 19.15
CA THR A 65 5.87 16.99 18.97
C THR A 65 6.27 17.33 17.54
N SER A 66 5.29 17.63 16.69
CA SER A 66 5.39 18.10 15.29
C SER A 66 6.08 17.19 14.25
N ASN A 67 7.08 16.39 14.60
CA ASN A 67 7.75 15.45 13.69
C ASN A 67 7.00 14.11 13.59
N GLY A 68 6.39 13.63 14.69
CA GLY A 68 5.57 12.42 14.69
C GLY A 68 4.37 12.52 13.73
N SER A 69 3.64 13.63 13.72
CA SER A 69 2.47 13.81 12.85
C SER A 69 2.84 13.90 11.36
N GLN A 70 4.00 14.45 11.01
CA GLN A 70 4.51 14.40 9.64
C GLN A 70 4.88 12.98 9.22
N LEU A 71 5.49 12.22 10.12
CA LEU A 71 5.82 10.81 9.88
C LEU A 71 4.56 9.96 9.70
N TYR A 72 3.53 10.11 10.54
CA TYR A 72 2.24 9.41 10.36
C TYR A 72 1.58 9.73 9.01
N ARG A 73 1.68 10.98 8.54
CA ARG A 73 1.17 11.34 7.22
C ARG A 73 1.97 10.71 6.09
N GLN A 74 3.29 10.67 6.22
CA GLN A 74 4.16 9.97 5.27
C GLN A 74 3.80 8.49 5.20
N ILE A 75 3.54 7.86 6.34
CA ILE A 75 3.17 6.44 6.41
C ILE A 75 1.85 6.16 5.67
N VAL A 76 0.84 7.02 5.85
CA VAL A 76 -0.43 6.91 5.13
C VAL A 76 -0.22 7.14 3.62
N SER A 77 0.76 7.97 3.22
CA SER A 77 1.14 8.16 1.82
C SER A 77 1.82 6.91 1.24
N ASP A 78 2.76 6.31 1.96
CA ASP A 78 3.51 5.14 1.49
C ASP A 78 2.59 3.92 1.31
N GLU A 79 1.65 3.72 2.25
CA GLU A 79 0.65 2.66 2.13
C GLU A 79 -0.30 2.87 0.95
N ALA A 80 -0.64 4.12 0.63
CA ALA A 80 -1.44 4.45 -0.53
C ALA A 80 -0.73 4.06 -1.84
N GLU A 81 0.57 4.37 -1.96
CA GLU A 81 1.38 3.98 -3.11
C GLU A 81 1.53 2.46 -3.20
N ARG A 82 1.79 1.77 -2.09
CA ARG A 82 1.84 0.30 -2.04
C ARG A 82 0.54 -0.34 -2.57
N ARG A 83 -0.62 0.20 -2.18
CA ARG A 83 -1.93 -0.27 -2.66
C ARG A 83 -2.15 0.03 -4.15
N ILE A 84 -1.67 1.17 -4.63
CA ILE A 84 -1.71 1.51 -6.07
C ILE A 84 -0.85 0.53 -6.88
N GLU A 85 0.34 0.18 -6.39
CA GLU A 85 1.26 -0.76 -7.02
C GLU A 85 0.71 -2.19 -7.04
N GLN A 86 0.12 -2.64 -5.93
CA GLN A 86 -0.61 -3.90 -5.87
C GLN A 86 -1.81 -3.89 -6.82
N GLY A 87 -2.51 -2.76 -6.87
CA GLY A 87 -3.67 -2.53 -7.69
C GLY A 87 -4.94 -3.16 -7.12
N THR A 88 -5.92 -3.39 -8.00
CA THR A 88 -7.24 -3.87 -7.60
C THR A 88 -7.77 -4.89 -8.60
N GLN A 89 -8.81 -5.61 -8.19
CA GLN A 89 -9.54 -6.49 -9.08
C GLN A 89 -10.45 -5.67 -9.99
N ILE A 90 -10.27 -5.82 -11.30
CA ILE A 90 -11.14 -5.24 -12.31
C ILE A 90 -11.71 -6.40 -13.12
N ASN A 91 -13.03 -6.58 -13.07
CA ASN A 91 -13.74 -7.73 -13.66
C ASN A 91 -13.17 -9.09 -13.21
N GLY A 92 -12.83 -9.22 -11.93
CA GLY A 92 -12.33 -10.47 -11.34
C GLY A 92 -10.87 -10.80 -11.68
N THR A 93 -10.13 -9.89 -12.31
CA THR A 93 -8.70 -10.05 -12.60
C THR A 93 -7.90 -9.02 -11.84
N GLN A 94 -6.84 -9.44 -11.14
CA GLN A 94 -5.93 -8.52 -10.46
C GLN A 94 -5.17 -7.68 -11.50
N PHE A 95 -5.27 -6.35 -11.37
CA PHE A 95 -4.62 -5.41 -12.28
C PHE A 95 -3.85 -4.35 -11.48
N LYS A 96 -2.53 -4.26 -11.73
CA LYS A 96 -1.69 -3.21 -11.15
C LYS A 96 -2.18 -1.85 -11.62
N THR A 97 -2.31 -0.91 -10.70
CA THR A 97 -2.76 0.44 -11.03
C THR A 97 -1.63 1.45 -10.96
N ASP A 98 -0.37 1.01 -11.04
CA ASP A 98 0.79 1.90 -11.11
C ASP A 98 0.79 2.79 -12.38
N GLN A 99 1.66 3.79 -12.40
CA GLN A 99 1.73 4.76 -13.50
C GLN A 99 2.06 4.08 -14.83
N ALA A 100 2.93 3.06 -14.82
CA ALA A 100 3.34 2.34 -16.02
C ALA A 100 2.16 1.56 -16.62
N SER A 101 1.36 0.91 -15.80
CA SER A 101 0.20 0.12 -16.20
C SER A 101 -0.90 1.02 -16.77
N VAL A 102 -1.16 2.17 -16.14
CA VAL A 102 -2.09 3.19 -16.66
C VAL A 102 -1.60 3.79 -17.98
N SER A 103 -0.31 4.10 -18.11
CA SER A 103 0.27 4.61 -19.36
C SER A 103 0.12 3.62 -20.51
N ARG A 104 0.37 2.32 -20.29
CA ARG A 104 0.17 1.29 -21.33
C ARG A 104 -1.27 1.22 -21.82
N LEU A 105 -2.26 1.32 -20.91
CA LEU A 105 -3.67 1.35 -21.30
C LEU A 105 -4.00 2.59 -22.14
N ARG A 106 -3.40 3.73 -21.82
CA ARG A 106 -3.55 4.96 -22.62
C ARG A 106 -2.94 4.80 -24.01
N GLU A 107 -1.74 4.26 -24.11
CA GLU A 107 -1.09 3.98 -25.40
C GLU A 107 -1.93 3.04 -26.28
N MET A 108 -2.58 2.03 -25.69
CA MET A 108 -3.52 1.17 -26.41
C MET A 108 -4.73 1.96 -26.93
N LEU A 109 -5.33 2.84 -26.11
CA LEU A 109 -6.43 3.70 -26.54
C LEU A 109 -6.02 4.65 -27.68
N ASP A 110 -4.82 5.23 -27.59
CA ASP A 110 -4.27 6.08 -28.64
C ASP A 110 -4.05 5.27 -29.93
N GLY A 111 -3.58 4.02 -29.82
CA GLY A 111 -3.44 3.11 -30.95
C GLY A 111 -4.78 2.73 -31.62
N PHE A 112 -5.84 2.48 -30.83
CA PHE A 112 -7.20 2.33 -31.36
C PHE A 112 -7.68 3.60 -32.08
N GLY A 113 -7.47 4.78 -31.47
CA GLY A 113 -7.86 6.06 -32.06
C GLY A 113 -7.11 6.40 -33.36
N ALA A 114 -5.88 5.94 -33.50
CA ALA A 114 -5.05 6.09 -34.70
C ALA A 114 -5.31 5.01 -35.77
N GLY A 115 -6.14 4.00 -35.48
CA GLY A 115 -6.41 2.89 -36.41
C GLY A 115 -5.24 1.93 -36.59
N LEU A 116 -4.36 1.80 -35.59
CA LEU A 116 -3.21 0.91 -35.64
C LEU A 116 -3.64 -0.55 -35.36
N PRO A 117 -3.51 -1.48 -36.32
CA PRO A 117 -3.98 -2.86 -36.16
C PRO A 117 -3.20 -3.67 -35.11
N GLU A 118 -2.03 -3.20 -34.71
CA GLU A 118 -1.21 -3.82 -33.67
C GLU A 118 -1.73 -3.52 -32.25
N ALA A 119 -2.45 -2.41 -32.08
CA ALA A 119 -3.05 -2.01 -30.80
C ALA A 119 -4.35 -2.79 -30.48
N SER A 120 -4.97 -3.43 -31.47
CA SER A 120 -6.25 -4.13 -31.34
C SER A 120 -6.16 -5.62 -30.99
N GLN A 121 -4.95 -6.12 -30.72
CA GLN A 121 -4.73 -7.54 -30.39
C GLN A 121 -3.83 -7.75 -29.17
N VAL A 122 -3.84 -6.83 -28.21
CA VAL A 122 -3.00 -6.99 -27.02
C VAL A 122 -3.56 -8.11 -26.13
N LYS A 123 -2.73 -9.14 -25.96
CA LYS A 123 -2.93 -10.22 -25.01
C LYS A 123 -1.84 -10.13 -23.96
N ALA A 124 -2.22 -10.00 -22.70
CA ALA A 124 -1.27 -9.97 -21.59
C ALA A 124 -1.58 -11.09 -20.62
N CYS A 125 -0.57 -11.80 -20.15
CA CYS A 125 -0.73 -12.67 -18.99
C CYS A 125 -0.54 -11.84 -17.73
N THR A 126 -1.49 -11.91 -16.79
CA THR A 126 -1.32 -11.33 -15.46
C THR A 126 -0.34 -12.15 -14.64
N ALA A 127 0.11 -11.59 -13.51
CA ALA A 127 0.95 -12.31 -12.55
C ALA A 127 0.28 -13.59 -12.00
N GLU A 128 -1.06 -13.63 -12.02
CA GLU A 128 -1.87 -14.79 -11.63
C GLU A 128 -2.03 -15.82 -12.77
N GLY A 129 -1.37 -15.62 -13.92
CA GLY A 129 -1.44 -16.50 -15.08
C GLY A 129 -2.72 -16.35 -15.90
N VAL A 130 -3.53 -15.33 -15.65
CA VAL A 130 -4.78 -15.08 -16.40
C VAL A 130 -4.47 -14.34 -17.70
N LEU A 131 -4.98 -14.86 -18.82
CA LEU A 131 -4.88 -14.18 -20.11
C LEU A 131 -5.90 -13.06 -20.22
N LEU A 132 -5.45 -11.82 -20.08
CA LEU A 132 -6.22 -10.63 -20.36
C LEU A 132 -6.25 -10.38 -21.88
N VAL A 133 -7.45 -10.37 -22.47
CA VAL A 133 -7.67 -10.10 -23.89
C VAL A 133 -8.29 -8.72 -24.06
N LEU A 134 -7.49 -7.77 -24.55
CA LEU A 134 -7.88 -6.38 -24.80
C LEU A 134 -8.02 -6.16 -26.32
N ASP A 135 -9.08 -6.74 -26.88
CA ASP A 135 -9.35 -6.79 -28.33
C ASP A 135 -10.34 -5.73 -28.84
N THR A 136 -10.94 -4.94 -27.94
CA THR A 136 -11.80 -3.81 -28.30
C THR A 136 -11.44 -2.56 -27.52
N GLN A 137 -11.71 -1.39 -28.14
CA GLN A 137 -11.50 -0.10 -27.51
C GLN A 137 -12.32 0.03 -26.21
N GLU A 138 -13.56 -0.48 -26.18
CA GLU A 138 -14.41 -0.42 -24.99
C GLU A 138 -13.82 -1.20 -23.81
N LYS A 139 -13.21 -2.37 -24.05
CA LYS A 139 -12.55 -3.15 -23.00
C LYS A 139 -11.36 -2.42 -22.41
N VAL A 140 -10.50 -1.85 -23.27
CA VAL A 140 -9.36 -1.04 -22.81
C VAL A 140 -9.85 0.19 -22.04
N GLN A 141 -10.87 0.88 -22.53
CA GLN A 141 -11.41 2.08 -21.91
C GLN A 141 -12.04 1.78 -20.55
N THR A 142 -12.77 0.67 -20.43
CA THR A 142 -13.35 0.21 -19.17
C THR A 142 -12.26 -0.06 -18.14
N LEU A 143 -11.20 -0.77 -18.52
CA LEU A 143 -10.08 -1.09 -17.65
C LEU A 143 -9.31 0.18 -17.26
N TYR A 144 -9.06 1.08 -18.21
CA TYR A 144 -8.41 2.37 -17.98
C TYR A 144 -9.20 3.22 -16.97
N HIS A 145 -10.50 3.39 -17.20
CA HIS A 145 -11.37 4.16 -16.30
C HIS A 145 -11.46 3.56 -14.89
N ALA A 146 -11.51 2.23 -14.79
CA ALA A 146 -11.50 1.56 -13.48
C ALA A 146 -10.16 1.78 -12.75
N ALA A 147 -9.02 1.65 -13.45
CA ALA A 147 -7.70 1.87 -12.88
C ALA A 147 -7.49 3.31 -12.39
N ILE A 148 -7.84 4.32 -13.20
CA ILE A 148 -7.71 5.73 -12.80
C ILE A 148 -8.67 6.08 -11.65
N LYS A 149 -9.89 5.51 -11.64
CA LYS A 149 -10.85 5.72 -10.55
C LYS A 149 -10.33 5.14 -9.24
N TYR A 150 -9.76 3.94 -9.28
CA TYR A 150 -9.14 3.32 -8.10
C TYR A 150 -7.99 4.17 -7.57
N ARG A 151 -7.03 4.56 -8.42
CA ARG A 151 -5.92 5.46 -8.03
C ARG A 151 -6.41 6.74 -7.38
N ALA A 152 -7.35 7.42 -8.03
CA ALA A 152 -7.90 8.68 -7.51
C ALA A 152 -8.59 8.45 -6.15
N GLY A 153 -9.31 7.35 -6.00
CA GLY A 153 -9.93 6.96 -4.73
C GLY A 153 -8.91 6.70 -3.63
N ILE A 154 -7.83 5.95 -3.90
CA ILE A 154 -6.75 5.69 -2.93
C ILE A 154 -6.05 6.98 -2.51
N VAL A 155 -5.69 7.85 -3.46
CA VAL A 155 -5.04 9.14 -3.15
C VAL A 155 -5.98 10.04 -2.33
N THR A 156 -7.27 10.09 -2.68
CA THR A 156 -8.26 10.86 -1.93
C THR A 156 -8.41 10.31 -0.51
N ARG A 157 -8.59 8.99 -0.36
CA ARG A 157 -8.69 8.32 0.93
C ARG A 157 -7.46 8.55 1.80
N SER A 158 -6.26 8.49 1.22
CA SER A 158 -5.01 8.83 1.89
C SER A 158 -5.05 10.25 2.45
N ALA A 159 -5.43 11.24 1.64
CA ALA A 159 -5.54 12.63 2.07
C ALA A 159 -6.58 12.84 3.16
N GLU A 160 -7.69 12.09 3.14
CA GLU A 160 -8.71 12.13 4.20
C GLU A 160 -8.18 11.54 5.51
N ILE A 161 -7.52 10.39 5.46
CA ILE A 161 -6.93 9.72 6.64
C ILE A 161 -5.87 10.61 7.30
N GLN A 162 -5.03 11.28 6.51
CA GLN A 162 -3.97 12.18 6.98
C GLN A 162 -4.49 13.41 7.76
N GLN A 163 -5.79 13.71 7.66
CA GLN A 163 -6.47 14.79 8.38
C GLN A 163 -7.11 14.34 9.70
N LEU A 164 -7.14 13.03 9.99
CA LEU A 164 -7.71 12.50 11.23
C LEU A 164 -6.75 12.72 12.40
N ASP A 165 -7.32 12.87 13.60
CA ASP A 165 -6.58 12.94 14.86
C ASP A 165 -7.30 12.10 15.93
N PRO A 166 -6.71 10.99 16.41
CA PRO A 166 -5.45 10.41 15.94
C PRO A 166 -5.57 9.82 14.53
N ILE A 167 -4.45 9.76 13.80
CA ILE A 167 -4.38 9.04 12.52
C ILE A 167 -4.53 7.53 12.81
N PRO A 168 -5.50 6.83 12.20
CA PRO A 168 -5.67 5.39 12.37
C PRO A 168 -4.56 4.61 11.68
N ASP A 169 -4.30 3.37 12.13
CA ASP A 169 -3.32 2.47 11.52
C ASP A 169 -3.65 2.22 10.02
N PRO A 170 -2.82 2.69 9.08
CA PRO A 170 -3.10 2.57 7.66
C PRO A 170 -2.91 1.15 7.13
N SER A 171 -2.31 0.21 7.87
CA SER A 171 -2.22 -1.19 7.43
C SER A 171 -3.58 -1.89 7.37
N LYS A 172 -4.62 -1.33 8.01
CA LYS A 172 -5.94 -1.95 8.14
C LYS A 172 -6.74 -1.86 6.83
N ASP A 173 -6.97 -3.01 6.19
CA ASP A 173 -7.72 -3.10 4.93
C ASP A 173 -9.10 -2.42 4.91
N PRO A 174 -9.93 -2.50 5.97
CA PRO A 174 -11.23 -1.82 5.96
C PRO A 174 -11.13 -0.31 5.73
N LEU A 175 -10.01 0.32 6.14
CA LEU A 175 -9.75 1.75 5.97
C LEU A 175 -9.66 2.17 4.49
N TRP A 176 -9.30 1.23 3.61
CA TRP A 176 -9.08 1.46 2.18
C TRP A 176 -10.20 0.90 1.30
N ASP A 177 -11.30 0.45 1.91
CA ASP A 177 -12.50 0.05 1.19
C ASP A 177 -13.14 1.28 0.51
N LEU A 178 -12.90 1.41 -0.79
CA LEU A 178 -13.41 2.50 -1.62
C LEU A 178 -14.89 2.34 -1.97
N THR A 179 -15.53 1.23 -1.59
CA THR A 179 -16.99 1.07 -1.72
C THR A 179 -17.74 1.72 -0.57
N LYS A 180 -17.04 2.09 0.50
CA LYS A 180 -17.55 2.73 1.70
C LYS A 180 -17.03 4.15 1.84
N THR A 181 -17.79 4.98 2.54
CA THR A 181 -17.32 6.29 3.02
C THR A 181 -16.27 6.10 4.13
N LEU A 182 -15.44 7.13 4.38
CA LEU A 182 -14.45 7.06 5.45
C LEU A 182 -15.07 6.78 6.84
N PRO A 183 -16.20 7.39 7.25
CA PRO A 183 -16.85 7.04 8.53
C PRO A 183 -17.26 5.57 8.64
N GLU A 184 -17.79 4.98 7.56
CA GLU A 184 -18.16 3.55 7.53
C GLU A 184 -16.93 2.65 7.61
N ALA A 185 -15.85 3.03 6.93
CA ALA A 185 -14.57 2.33 6.99
C ALA A 185 -13.97 2.36 8.40
N LEU A 186 -14.01 3.51 9.08
CA LEU A 186 -13.54 3.67 10.46
C LEU A 186 -14.37 2.86 11.45
N ALA A 187 -15.70 2.83 11.28
CA ALA A 187 -16.58 2.02 12.12
C ALA A 187 -16.36 0.51 11.97
N ALA A 188 -15.69 0.06 10.89
CA ALA A 188 -15.31 -1.34 10.70
C ALA A 188 -13.97 -1.70 11.36
N LEU A 189 -13.29 -0.75 12.00
CA LEU A 189 -12.03 -0.98 12.74
C LEU A 189 -12.25 -1.32 14.23
N THR A 190 -13.46 -1.10 14.73
CA THR A 190 -13.88 -1.37 16.12
C THR A 190 -14.47 -2.77 16.26
#